data_AF-A0A8H6IM78-F1
#
_entry.id   AF-A0A8H6IM78-F1
#
_cell.length_a   1.000
_cell.length_b   1.000
_cell.length_c   1.000
_cell.angle_alpha   90.00
_cell.angle_beta   90.00
_cell.angle_gamma   90.00
#
_symmetry.space_group_name_H-M   'P 1'
#
loop_
_entity.id
_entity.type
_entity.pdbx_description
1 polymer ?
#
loop_
_entity_poly.entity_id
_entity_poly.type
_entity_poly.pdbx_seq_one_letter_code
_entity_poly.pdbx_strand_id
1 'polypeptide(L)' 'MWTLEDISSGLEGLSAAVYTRVLGWSKESLDVLLAQVRHDMKNSAIHAYWPIITIAYEKL' A
#
# COMPACT_ATOMS: atom_id res chain seq x y z
N MET A 1 -6.44 -5.66 -12.27
CA MET A 1 -6.92 -5.80 -10.87
C MET A 1 -7.02 -4.38 -10.34
N TRP A 2 -8.22 -3.81 -10.17
CA TRP A 2 -8.39 -2.38 -9.83
C TRP A 2 -7.63 -1.99 -8.56
N THR A 3 -7.61 -2.88 -7.58
CA THR A 3 -6.93 -2.74 -6.29
C THR A 3 -5.42 -2.63 -6.38
N LEU A 4 -4.79 -3.36 -7.31
CA LEU A 4 -3.34 -3.32 -7.52
C LEU A 4 -2.90 -1.93 -8.00
N GLU A 5 -3.61 -1.36 -8.96
CA GLU A 5 -3.33 -0.02 -9.49
C GLU A 5 -3.54 1.05 -8.42
N ASP A 6 -4.67 1.00 -7.71
CA ASP A 6 -5.00 1.95 -6.66
C ASP A 6 -3.93 2.00 -5.55
N ILE A 7 -3.55 0.83 -5.02
CA ILE A 7 -2.60 0.78 -3.89
C ILE A 7 -1.17 1.04 -4.34
N SER A 8 -0.76 0.56 -5.52
CA SER A 8 0.62 0.73 -5.98
C SER A 8 0.98 2.19 -6.27
N SER A 9 -0.01 2.98 -6.71
CA SER A 9 0.15 4.43 -6.93
C SER A 9 0.31 5.21 -5.61
N GLY A 10 -0.36 4.79 -4.54
CA GLY A 10 -0.32 5.44 -3.21
C GLY A 10 0.78 4.95 -2.27
N LEU A 11 1.55 3.94 -2.65
CA LEU A 11 2.49 3.22 -1.78
C LEU A 11 3.51 4.12 -1.07
N GLU A 12 4.03 5.13 -1.79
CA GLU A 12 4.97 6.11 -1.22
C GLU A 12 4.32 6.94 -0.12
N GLY A 13 3.13 7.48 -0.38
CA GLY A 13 2.40 8.32 0.56
C GLY A 13 1.98 7.58 1.83
N LEU A 14 1.62 6.30 1.70
CA LEU A 14 1.28 5.42 2.82
C LEU A 14 2.49 5.14 3.73
N SER A 15 3.71 5.17 3.18
CA SER A 15 4.91 4.69 3.87
C SER A 15 5.82 5.82 4.36
N ALA A 16 5.92 6.93 3.62
CA ALA A 16 6.94 7.95 3.81
C ALA A 16 6.99 8.51 5.24
N ALA A 17 5.85 8.91 5.81
CA ALA A 17 5.82 9.54 7.14
C ALA A 17 6.26 8.56 8.25
N VAL A 18 5.77 7.32 8.21
CA VAL A 18 6.09 6.31 9.23
C VAL A 18 7.58 5.96 9.16
N TYR A 19 8.08 5.61 7.98
CA TYR A 19 9.46 5.17 7.85
C TYR A 19 10.47 6.28 8.10
N THR A 20 10.27 7.47 7.53
CA THR A 20 11.30 8.53 7.60
C THR A 20 11.22 9.38 8.86
N ARG A 21 10.02 9.65 9.40
CA ARG A 21 9.85 10.54 10.57
C ARG A 21 9.74 9.78 11.88
N VAL A 22 9.03 8.65 11.89
CA VAL A 22 8.82 7.85 13.12
C VAL A 22 9.96 6.86 13.31
N LEU A 23 10.33 6.13 12.25
CA LEU A 23 11.37 5.09 12.33
C LEU A 23 12.77 5.61 11.98
N GLY A 24 12.89 6.86 11.51
CA GLY A 24 14.18 7.51 11.23
C GLY A 24 14.95 6.93 10.04
N TRP A 25 14.28 6.21 9.13
CA TRP A 25 14.92 5.67 7.93
C TRP A 25 15.33 6.77 6.96
N SER A 26 16.41 6.51 6.21
CA SER A 26 16.74 7.32 5.04
C SER A 26 15.71 7.11 3.93
N LYS A 27 15.55 8.12 3.06
CA LYS A 27 14.62 8.03 1.92
C LYS A 27 15.03 6.92 0.96
N GLU A 28 16.33 6.74 0.75
CA GLU A 28 16.90 5.73 -0.14
C GLU A 28 16.59 4.32 0.36
N SER A 29 16.67 4.09 1.67
CA SER A 29 16.34 2.79 2.27
C SER A 29 14.85 2.46 2.10
N LEU A 30 13.99 3.48 2.25
CA LEU A 30 12.56 3.34 1.95
C LEU A 30 12.33 3.03 0.47
N ASP A 31 12.99 3.73 -0.45
CA ASP A 31 12.84 3.49 -1.90
C ASP A 31 13.21 2.07 -2.30
N VAL A 32 14.29 1.52 -1.74
CA VAL A 32 14.69 0.12 -1.96
C VAL A 32 13.62 -0.85 -1.47
N LEU A 33 13.05 -0.62 -0.28
CA LEU A 33 11.94 -1.43 0.23
C LEU A 33 10.72 -1.34 -0.69
N LEU A 34 10.31 -0.14 -1.08
CA LEU A 34 9.11 0.04 -1.90
C LEU A 34 9.29 -0.51 -3.33
N ALA A 35 10.52 -0.58 -3.84
CA ALA A 35 10.79 -1.29 -5.09
C ALA A 35 10.49 -2.79 -4.99
N GLN A 36 10.90 -3.43 -3.89
CA GLN A 36 10.62 -4.84 -3.62
C GLN A 36 9.12 -5.09 -3.39
N VAL A 37 8.45 -4.23 -2.62
CA VAL A 37 7.00 -4.33 -2.40
C VAL A 37 6.24 -4.25 -3.73
N ARG A 38 6.61 -3.35 -4.65
CA ARG A 38 5.98 -3.26 -5.98
C ARG A 38 6.17 -4.53 -6.82
N HIS A 39 7.30 -5.22 -6.66
CA HIS A 39 7.53 -6.50 -7.31
C HIS A 39 6.57 -7.56 -6.75
N ASP A 40 6.49 -7.68 -5.42
CA ASP A 40 5.64 -8.67 -4.76
C ASP A 40 4.15 -8.43 -4.99
N MET A 41 3.71 -7.17 -5.07
CA MET A 41 2.34 -6.82 -5.43
C MET A 41 1.93 -7.33 -6.83
N LYS A 42 2.88 -7.52 -7.74
CA LYS A 42 2.63 -8.04 -9.10
C LYS A 42 2.78 -9.57 -9.18
N ASN A 43 3.25 -10.21 -8.10
CA ASN A 43 3.42 -11.65 -8.05
C ASN A 43 2.07 -12.34 -7.84
N SER A 44 1.58 -13.04 -8.87
CA SER A 44 0.30 -13.74 -8.83
C SER A 44 0.25 -14.95 -7.89
N ALA A 45 1.39 -15.39 -7.35
CA ALA A 45 1.43 -16.41 -6.30
C ALA A 45 1.10 -15.84 -4.90
N ILE A 46 1.14 -14.51 -4.74
CA ILE A 46 0.84 -13.83 -3.47
C ILE A 46 -0.61 -13.31 -3.53
N HIS A 47 -1.45 -13.80 -2.62
CA HIS A 47 -2.86 -13.41 -2.53
C HIS A 47 -3.09 -12.52 -1.30
N ALA A 48 -3.30 -11.23 -1.53
CA ALA A 48 -3.67 -10.28 -0.48
C ALA A 48 -5.18 -10.34 -0.20
N TYR A 49 -5.55 -10.41 1.08
CA TYR A 49 -6.94 -10.35 1.55
C TYR A 49 -7.11 -9.17 2.49
N TRP A 50 -8.18 -8.40 2.31
CA TRP A 50 -8.58 -7.37 3.25
C TRP A 50 -10.10 -7.29 3.38
N PRO A 51 -10.64 -7.12 4.59
CA PRO A 51 -12.07 -6.94 4.78
C PRO A 51 -12.49 -5.54 4.33
N ILE A 52 -13.41 -5.46 3.37
CA ILE A 52 -14.09 -4.21 3.02
C ILE A 52 -15.46 -4.24 3.69
N ILE A 53 -15.66 -3.36 4.67
CA ILE A 53 -16.96 -3.20 5.34
C ILE A 53 -17.66 -2.00 4.71
N THR A 54 -18.80 -2.23 4.07
CA THR A 54 -19.62 -1.18 3.47
C THR A 54 -20.91 -1.02 4.28
N ILE A 55 -21.24 0.21 4.65
CA ILE A 55 -22.49 0.56 5.32
C ILE A 55 -23.29 1.42 4.35
N ALA A 56 -24.44 0.94 3.92
CA ALA A 56 -25.39 1.71 3.11
C ALA A 56 -26.60 2.05 3.96
N TYR A 57 -27.06 3.30 3.88
CA TYR A 57 -28.36 3.72 4.42
C TYR A 57 -29.19 4.32 3.29
N GLU A 58 -30.49 4.04 3.31
CA GLU A 58 -31.46 4.66 2.42
C GLU A 58 -32.33 5.58 3.25
N LYS A 59 -32.52 6.81 2.78
CA LYS A 59 -33.35 7.82 3.45
C LYS A 59 -34.75 7.75 2.83
N LEU A 60 -35.76 7.40 3.65
CA LEU A 60 -37.18 7.45 3.29
C LEU A 60 -37.64 8.88 2.97
#